data_AF-A0A1G1B5G3-F1
#
_entry.id   AF-A0A1G1B5G3-F1
#
_cell.length_a   1.000
_cell.length_b   1.000
_cell.length_c   1.000
_cell.angle_alpha   90.00
_cell.angle_beta   90.00
_cell.angle_gamma   90.00
#
_symmetry.space_group_name_H-M   'P 1'
#
loop_
_entity.id
_entity.type
_entity.pdbx_description
1 polymer ?
#
loop_
_entity_poly.entity_id
_entity_poly.type
_entity_poly.pdbx_seq_one_letter_code
_entity_poly.pdbx_strand_id
1 'polypeptide(L)'
;MKTFQDTETGQLHCFEDDADLTKLKIPNTLSENVIPKPSDAHVWYENNWIEKAKAPDNYIAPVSSLPIYNSAWVGFIAPYSIVVTDINDKVEVSLEDVNTNSYSGKMLSKIVAKIPLDNSDQIDALISYDGGIAIPYNNNYQKDGDAINKINTILCAILLGGLHVEVVNSSNLQIGALNSDNNIDLYKLSLHNRLRNNMTSLDERLAPLIFPRTILIADLKNAFNNGILVINAIKNFSPFYLIHGFSAITHNNLSDALSSLWIVVEQLTSFLWESKFLKTDSLHPTEKINGRLDSLKDNRTYSTSVKHELLWQTKFISENCYSALSSARQRRNKLVHEGFVPEVLIIINLWNNLPELFEKASGINEFGIRKLNLVNVLETNSPQNYNFDDWARLTKML
;
A
#
# COMPACT_ATOMS: atom_id res chain seq x y z
N MET A 1 -35.05 -2.44 12.83
CA MET A 1 -33.85 -1.66 13.19
C MET A 1 -34.24 -0.62 14.22
N LYS A 2 -33.50 -0.54 15.32
CA LYS A 2 -33.64 0.54 16.29
C LYS A 2 -32.69 1.68 15.95
N THR A 3 -33.22 2.89 15.82
CA THR A 3 -32.44 4.11 15.58
C THR A 3 -32.23 4.85 16.90
N PHE A 4 -30.99 5.25 17.14
CA PHE A 4 -30.56 6.05 18.26
C PHE A 4 -29.93 7.33 17.73
N GLN A 5 -30.05 8.42 18.48
CA GLN A 5 -29.35 9.66 18.23
C GLN A 5 -28.27 9.86 19.27
N ASP A 6 -27.05 10.17 18.83
CA ASP A 6 -25.99 10.61 19.72
C ASP A 6 -26.33 12.00 20.26
N THR A 7 -26.48 12.12 21.57
CA THR A 7 -26.79 13.38 22.25
C THR A 7 -25.68 14.41 22.08
N GLU A 8 -24.44 13.99 21.88
CA GLU A 8 -23.31 14.92 21.74
C GLU A 8 -23.23 15.53 20.34
N THR A 9 -23.58 14.77 19.30
CA THR A 9 -23.37 15.19 17.90
C THR A 9 -24.64 15.29 17.05
N GLY A 10 -25.76 14.76 17.53
CA GLY A 10 -27.02 14.67 16.79
C GLY A 10 -27.01 13.61 15.70
N GLN A 11 -25.92 12.84 15.54
CA GLN A 11 -25.79 11.78 14.53
C GLN A 11 -26.70 10.59 14.85
N LEU A 12 -27.20 9.95 13.79
CA LEU A 12 -28.06 8.78 13.91
C LEU A 12 -27.26 7.49 13.79
N HIS A 13 -27.52 6.56 14.69
CA HIS A 13 -26.94 5.22 14.72
C HIS A 13 -28.07 4.20 14.66
N CYS A 14 -28.01 3.26 13.73
CA CYS A 14 -29.01 2.19 13.60
C CYS A 14 -28.39 0.86 14.01
N PHE A 15 -29.11 0.11 14.85
CA PHE A 15 -28.75 -1.26 15.24
C PHE A 15 -29.86 -2.22 14.81
N GLU A 16 -29.50 -3.46 14.52
CA GLU A 16 -30.48 -4.53 14.25
C GLU A 16 -31.33 -4.82 15.50
N ASP A 17 -32.58 -5.26 15.31
CA ASP A 17 -33.57 -5.36 16.40
C ASP A 17 -33.22 -6.45 17.43
N ASP A 18 -32.39 -7.41 17.03
CA ASP A 18 -31.86 -8.54 17.79
C ASP A 18 -30.45 -8.31 18.33
N ALA A 19 -29.85 -7.13 18.08
CA ALA A 19 -28.55 -6.79 18.65
C ALA A 19 -28.65 -6.73 20.18
N ASP A 20 -27.86 -7.56 20.88
CA ASP A 20 -27.75 -7.54 22.33
C ASP A 20 -26.99 -6.28 22.78
N LEU A 21 -27.74 -5.19 22.91
CA LEU A 21 -27.26 -3.85 23.27
C LEU A 21 -26.50 -3.83 24.61
N THR A 22 -26.71 -4.84 25.47
CA THR A 22 -26.00 -4.96 26.76
C THR A 22 -24.57 -5.48 26.61
N LYS A 23 -24.28 -6.24 25.55
CA LYS A 23 -22.92 -6.72 25.24
C LYS A 23 -22.07 -5.68 24.52
N LEU A 24 -22.70 -4.75 23.80
CA LEU A 24 -22.04 -3.70 23.01
C LEU A 24 -21.48 -2.54 23.85
N LYS A 25 -21.60 -2.56 25.20
CA LYS A 25 -21.21 -1.44 26.09
C LYS A 25 -21.64 -0.08 25.54
N ILE A 26 -22.90 0.04 25.15
CA ILE A 26 -23.42 1.24 24.49
C ILE A 26 -23.24 2.43 25.44
N PRO A 27 -22.55 3.50 25.02
CA PRO A 27 -22.35 4.67 25.87
C PRO A 27 -23.66 5.39 26.17
N ASN A 28 -23.72 6.04 27.34
CA ASN A 28 -24.89 6.77 27.81
C ASN A 28 -25.30 7.97 26.93
N THR A 29 -24.50 8.27 25.91
CA THR A 29 -24.74 9.36 24.95
C THR A 29 -25.67 8.95 23.80
N LEU A 30 -26.06 7.68 23.67
CA LEU A 30 -27.08 7.27 22.69
C LEU A 30 -28.49 7.33 23.29
N SER A 31 -29.37 8.09 22.63
CA SER A 31 -30.77 8.30 23.01
C SER A 31 -31.71 7.70 21.97
N GLU A 32 -32.75 6.97 22.39
CA GLU A 32 -33.83 6.52 21.50
C GLU A 32 -34.73 7.69 21.04
N ASN A 33 -34.67 8.84 21.73
CA ASN A 33 -35.40 10.04 21.34
C ASN A 33 -34.66 10.75 20.21
N VAL A 34 -35.07 10.50 18.98
CA VAL A 34 -34.50 11.11 17.78
C VAL A 34 -35.15 12.47 17.49
N ILE A 35 -34.33 13.51 17.49
CA ILE A 35 -34.67 14.86 17.02
C ILE A 35 -34.27 14.97 15.55
N PRO A 36 -35.22 15.00 14.60
CA PRO A 36 -34.93 15.05 13.18
C PRO A 36 -34.25 16.36 12.79
N LYS A 37 -33.22 16.28 11.94
CA LYS A 37 -32.51 17.46 11.43
C LYS A 37 -33.44 18.28 10.52
N PRO A 38 -33.73 19.56 10.83
CA PRO A 38 -34.69 20.34 10.04
C PRO A 38 -34.19 20.66 8.62
N SER A 39 -32.91 21.00 8.47
CA SER A 39 -32.27 21.26 7.17
C SER A 39 -30.75 21.30 7.29
N ASP A 40 -30.03 21.37 6.15
CA ASP A 40 -28.57 21.50 6.13
C ASP A 40 -28.04 22.85 6.66
N ALA A 41 -28.92 23.82 6.86
CA ALA A 41 -28.59 25.08 7.52
C ALA A 41 -28.52 24.95 9.06
N HIS A 42 -28.78 23.78 9.62
CA HIS A 42 -28.76 23.53 11.06
C HIS A 42 -27.51 22.78 11.52
N VAL A 43 -26.99 23.18 12.68
CA VAL A 43 -25.87 22.54 13.38
C VAL A 43 -26.34 22.03 14.75
N TRP A 44 -25.66 21.02 15.29
CA TRP A 44 -25.99 20.44 16.59
C TRP A 44 -25.28 21.21 17.70
N TYR A 45 -26.04 21.73 18.66
CA TYR A 45 -25.50 22.49 19.79
C TYR A 45 -26.40 22.28 21.01
N GLU A 46 -25.79 21.99 22.17
CA GLU A 46 -26.49 21.76 23.45
C GLU A 46 -27.69 20.78 23.32
N ASN A 47 -27.47 19.63 22.68
CA ASN A 47 -28.46 18.58 22.46
C ASN A 47 -29.66 18.98 21.57
N ASN A 48 -29.51 19.96 20.68
CA ASN A 48 -30.58 20.37 19.76
C ASN A 48 -30.05 20.88 18.41
N TRP A 49 -30.93 20.91 17.39
CA TRP A 49 -30.65 21.54 16.10
C TRP A 49 -30.92 23.04 16.16
N ILE A 50 -29.88 23.84 15.93
CA ILE A 50 -29.98 25.29 15.82
C ILE A 50 -29.57 25.74 14.42
N GLU A 51 -30.14 26.85 13.93
CA GLU A 51 -29.67 27.47 12.69
C GLU A 51 -28.20 27.88 12.85
N LYS A 52 -27.38 27.64 11.81
CA LYS A 52 -25.95 27.96 11.83
C LYS A 52 -25.67 29.44 12.15
N ALA A 53 -26.56 30.35 11.75
CA ALA A 53 -26.48 31.77 12.06
C ALA A 53 -26.67 32.11 13.55
N LYS A 54 -27.21 31.18 14.34
CA LYS A 54 -27.44 31.31 15.79
C LYS A 54 -26.39 30.57 16.62
N ALA A 55 -25.44 29.88 15.98
CA ALA A 55 -24.35 29.23 16.67
C ALA A 55 -23.35 30.27 17.21
N PRO A 56 -22.67 30.01 18.34
CA PRO A 56 -21.62 30.88 18.86
C PRO A 56 -20.53 31.15 17.81
N ASP A 57 -19.90 32.33 17.84
CA ASP A 57 -18.85 32.72 16.88
C ASP A 57 -17.63 31.78 16.89
N ASN A 58 -17.42 31.05 17.99
CA ASN A 58 -16.37 30.06 18.18
C ASN A 58 -16.87 28.61 18.11
N TYR A 59 -18.02 28.37 17.49
CA TYR A 59 -18.59 27.02 17.38
C TYR A 59 -17.60 26.04 16.73
N ILE A 60 -17.30 24.97 17.45
CA ILE A 60 -16.60 23.79 16.95
C ILE A 60 -17.61 22.65 16.95
N ALA A 61 -17.70 21.92 15.84
CA ALA A 61 -18.58 20.77 15.78
C ALA A 61 -18.20 19.77 16.89
N PRO A 62 -19.17 19.34 17.72
CA PRO A 62 -18.90 18.36 18.76
C PRO A 62 -18.41 17.05 18.14
N VAL A 63 -17.48 16.40 18.82
CA VAL A 63 -16.95 15.09 18.43
C VAL A 63 -17.59 14.06 19.36
N SER A 64 -18.16 13.02 18.77
CA SER A 64 -18.81 11.94 19.53
C SER A 64 -17.81 11.23 20.43
N SER A 65 -18.19 11.00 21.69
CA SER A 65 -17.50 10.11 22.61
C SER A 65 -17.84 8.63 22.38
N LEU A 66 -18.74 8.33 21.44
CA LEU A 66 -19.03 6.96 21.04
C LEU A 66 -17.77 6.31 20.48
N PRO A 67 -17.27 5.21 21.08
CA PRO A 67 -16.15 4.50 20.51
C PRO A 67 -16.63 3.90 19.19
N ILE A 68 -15.89 4.19 18.11
CA ILE A 68 -16.12 3.50 16.85
C ILE A 68 -15.60 2.07 17.05
N TYR A 69 -16.52 1.13 17.27
CA TYR A 69 -16.17 -0.25 17.55
C TYR A 69 -15.48 -0.89 16.35
N ASN A 70 -14.35 -1.54 16.61
CA ASN A 70 -13.56 -2.30 15.64
C ASN A 70 -13.18 -1.55 14.34
N SER A 71 -12.96 -0.24 14.44
CA SER A 71 -12.45 0.56 13.32
C SER A 71 -11.17 0.01 12.75
N ALA A 72 -11.07 0.05 11.42
CA ALA A 72 -9.89 -0.39 10.69
C ALA A 72 -9.55 0.54 9.53
N TRP A 73 -8.25 0.68 9.29
CA TRP A 73 -7.72 1.12 8.01
C TRP A 73 -7.61 -0.07 7.09
N VAL A 74 -8.01 0.09 5.83
CA VAL A 74 -8.00 -1.00 4.85
C VAL A 74 -7.26 -0.55 3.59
N GLY A 75 -6.22 -1.29 3.23
CA GLY A 75 -5.55 -1.21 1.93
C GLY A 75 -5.85 -2.47 1.11
N PHE A 76 -5.71 -2.42 -0.21
CA PHE A 76 -6.02 -3.56 -1.07
C PHE A 76 -4.79 -4.04 -1.83
N ILE A 77 -4.68 -5.35 -1.97
CA ILE A 77 -3.71 -5.97 -2.88
C ILE A 77 -4.10 -5.60 -4.32
N ALA A 78 -3.19 -4.91 -5.00
CA ALA A 78 -3.29 -4.58 -6.41
C ALA A 78 -2.22 -5.32 -7.22
N PRO A 79 -2.51 -5.80 -8.45
CA PRO A 79 -3.83 -5.82 -9.11
C PRO A 79 -4.87 -6.64 -8.34
N TYR A 80 -6.17 -6.40 -8.62
CA TYR A 80 -7.27 -7.06 -7.92
C TYR A 80 -7.03 -8.57 -7.82
N SER A 81 -6.97 -9.07 -6.59
CA SER A 81 -6.63 -10.45 -6.30
C SER A 81 -7.56 -11.00 -5.24
N ILE A 82 -7.96 -12.25 -5.41
CA ILE A 82 -8.62 -13.02 -4.34
C ILE A 82 -7.58 -13.83 -3.57
N VAL A 83 -7.84 -14.01 -2.27
CA VAL A 83 -7.01 -14.77 -1.35
C VAL A 83 -7.80 -15.98 -0.87
N VAL A 84 -7.26 -17.17 -1.13
CA VAL A 84 -7.97 -18.44 -0.88
C VAL A 84 -7.09 -19.42 -0.11
N THR A 85 -7.73 -20.32 0.65
CA THR A 85 -7.00 -21.38 1.37
C THR A 85 -6.49 -22.44 0.41
N ASP A 86 -7.38 -22.93 -0.45
CA ASP A 86 -7.10 -23.85 -1.56
C ASP A 86 -7.67 -23.29 -2.86
N ILE A 87 -7.11 -23.68 -4.01
CA ILE A 87 -7.64 -23.26 -5.32
C ILE A 87 -9.07 -23.76 -5.54
N ASN A 88 -9.42 -24.89 -4.93
CA ASN A 88 -10.76 -25.47 -4.97
C ASN A 88 -11.77 -24.73 -4.09
N ASP A 89 -11.30 -23.91 -3.14
CA ASP A 89 -12.16 -23.06 -2.28
C ASP A 89 -12.53 -21.74 -2.95
N LYS A 90 -12.06 -21.51 -4.19
CA LYS A 90 -12.44 -20.33 -4.98
C LYS A 90 -13.94 -20.36 -5.20
N VAL A 91 -14.61 -19.28 -4.80
CA VAL A 91 -16.00 -19.06 -5.18
C VAL A 91 -16.08 -18.84 -6.67
N GLU A 92 -16.76 -19.76 -7.35
CA GLU A 92 -17.10 -19.64 -8.76
C GLU A 92 -18.24 -18.64 -8.91
N VAL A 93 -17.99 -17.59 -9.70
CA VAL A 93 -19.01 -16.64 -10.12
C VAL A 93 -19.26 -16.89 -11.61
N SER A 94 -20.49 -17.18 -11.99
CA SER A 94 -20.84 -17.43 -13.39
C SER A 94 -21.02 -16.12 -14.17
N LEU A 95 -20.97 -16.20 -15.50
CA LEU A 95 -21.31 -15.07 -16.37
C LEU A 95 -22.76 -14.61 -16.16
N GLU A 96 -23.67 -15.53 -15.84
CA GLU A 96 -25.06 -15.19 -15.52
C GLU A 96 -25.15 -14.39 -14.22
N ASP A 97 -24.40 -14.77 -13.19
CA ASP A 97 -24.34 -14.03 -11.92
C ASP A 97 -23.79 -12.61 -12.12
N VAL A 98 -22.78 -12.46 -12.99
CA VAL A 98 -22.24 -11.16 -13.37
C VAL A 98 -23.26 -10.34 -14.15
N ASN A 99 -23.92 -10.91 -15.15
CA ASN A 99 -24.90 -10.20 -15.96
C ASN A 99 -26.12 -9.74 -15.13
N THR A 100 -26.58 -10.59 -14.21
CA THR A 100 -27.76 -10.36 -13.37
C THR A 100 -27.46 -9.68 -12.03
N ASN A 101 -26.18 -9.46 -11.70
CA ASN A 101 -25.73 -8.88 -10.43
C ASN A 101 -26.12 -9.69 -9.18
N SER A 102 -26.25 -11.00 -9.32
CA SER A 102 -26.79 -11.90 -8.29
C SER A 102 -25.71 -12.64 -7.49
N TYR A 103 -24.43 -12.36 -7.74
CA TYR A 103 -23.31 -12.91 -6.96
C TYR A 103 -23.33 -12.44 -5.50
N SER A 104 -22.74 -13.25 -4.60
CA SER A 104 -22.67 -12.95 -3.17
C SER A 104 -21.56 -11.94 -2.84
N GLY A 105 -21.85 -10.64 -2.94
CA GLY A 105 -20.89 -9.57 -2.65
C GLY A 105 -20.32 -9.62 -1.23
N LYS A 106 -21.14 -9.97 -0.21
CA LYS A 106 -20.69 -10.11 1.19
C LYS A 106 -19.57 -11.15 1.37
N MET A 107 -19.51 -12.16 0.52
CA MET A 107 -18.45 -13.16 0.59
C MET A 107 -17.05 -12.56 0.34
N LEU A 108 -16.98 -11.50 -0.46
CA LEU A 108 -15.74 -10.80 -0.79
C LEU A 108 -15.12 -10.09 0.43
N SER A 109 -15.93 -9.66 1.40
CA SER A 109 -15.44 -8.99 2.61
C SER A 109 -15.05 -9.94 3.74
N LYS A 110 -15.25 -11.25 3.56
CA LYS A 110 -14.97 -12.27 4.58
C LYS A 110 -13.48 -12.36 4.89
N ILE A 111 -13.15 -12.40 6.17
CA ILE A 111 -11.77 -12.60 6.64
C ILE A 111 -11.35 -14.05 6.39
N VAL A 112 -10.21 -14.21 5.75
CA VAL A 112 -9.64 -15.51 5.36
C VAL A 112 -8.28 -15.76 5.99
N ALA A 113 -7.53 -14.72 6.34
CA ALA A 113 -6.20 -14.87 6.94
C ALA A 113 -5.85 -13.73 7.91
N LYS A 114 -4.75 -13.94 8.63
CA LYS A 114 -4.16 -12.97 9.55
C LYS A 114 -2.63 -12.92 9.37
N ILE A 115 -2.07 -11.73 9.58
CA ILE A 115 -0.63 -11.44 9.54
C ILE A 115 -0.23 -10.74 10.83
N PRO A 116 0.87 -11.15 11.49
CA PRO A 116 1.31 -10.49 12.71
C PRO A 116 1.70 -9.02 12.46
N LEU A 117 1.31 -8.16 13.40
CA LEU A 117 1.81 -6.79 13.47
C LEU A 117 2.84 -6.69 14.61
N ASP A 118 3.90 -5.93 14.40
CA ASP A 118 4.92 -5.64 15.43
C ASP A 118 4.41 -4.57 16.41
N ASN A 119 3.25 -4.82 17.03
CA ASN A 119 2.61 -3.91 17.97
C ASN A 119 2.50 -4.54 19.36
N SER A 120 2.53 -3.68 20.39
CA SER A 120 2.40 -4.08 21.80
C SER A 120 1.09 -4.80 22.12
N ASP A 121 0.06 -4.53 21.31
CA ASP A 121 -1.32 -4.88 21.61
C ASP A 121 -1.71 -6.30 21.16
N GLN A 122 -0.78 -7.03 20.51
CA GLN A 122 -1.01 -8.38 19.98
C GLN A 122 -2.23 -8.49 19.04
N ILE A 123 -2.53 -7.40 18.30
CA ILE A 123 -3.60 -7.37 17.32
C ILE A 123 -2.98 -7.59 15.94
N ASP A 124 -3.31 -8.71 15.31
CA ASP A 124 -2.89 -9.06 13.95
C ASP A 124 -3.60 -8.18 12.91
N ALA A 125 -2.95 -7.97 11.76
CA ALA A 125 -3.63 -7.51 10.55
C ALA A 125 -4.51 -8.63 10.01
N LEU A 126 -5.66 -8.27 9.45
CA LEU A 126 -6.64 -9.21 8.91
C LEU A 126 -6.69 -9.08 7.38
N ILE A 127 -6.88 -10.20 6.70
CA ILE A 127 -6.96 -10.25 5.24
C ILE A 127 -8.35 -10.75 4.84
N SER A 128 -9.07 -9.98 4.01
CA SER A 128 -10.32 -10.41 3.39
C SER A 128 -10.09 -11.21 2.10
N TYR A 129 -11.12 -11.97 1.71
CA TYR A 129 -11.13 -12.79 0.51
C TYR A 129 -10.78 -12.00 -0.76
N ASP A 130 -11.22 -10.75 -0.90
CA ASP A 130 -10.87 -9.86 -2.02
C ASP A 130 -9.52 -9.13 -1.89
N GLY A 131 -8.63 -9.60 -1.00
CA GLY A 131 -7.29 -9.06 -0.84
C GLY A 131 -7.21 -7.76 -0.05
N GLY A 132 -8.23 -7.40 0.72
CA GLY A 132 -8.19 -6.28 1.66
C GLY A 132 -7.34 -6.60 2.89
N ILE A 133 -6.35 -5.77 3.19
CA ILE A 133 -5.50 -5.82 4.39
C ILE A 133 -6.02 -4.78 5.38
N ALA A 134 -6.65 -5.23 6.45
CA ALA A 134 -7.15 -4.40 7.54
C ALA A 134 -6.15 -4.35 8.70
N ILE A 135 -5.84 -3.14 9.16
CA ILE A 135 -5.11 -2.90 10.41
C ILE A 135 -5.99 -2.08 11.36
N PRO A 136 -5.89 -2.27 12.69
CA PRO A 136 -6.75 -1.57 13.63
C PRO A 136 -6.51 -0.06 13.59
N TYR A 137 -7.58 0.72 13.69
CA TYR A 137 -7.48 2.13 14.02
C TYR A 137 -7.23 2.25 15.52
N ASN A 138 -5.96 2.40 15.92
CA ASN A 138 -5.54 2.52 17.32
C ASN A 138 -4.45 3.59 17.48
N ASN A 139 -3.89 3.72 18.68
CA ASN A 139 -2.87 4.72 18.99
C ASN A 139 -1.61 4.62 18.13
N ASN A 140 -1.30 3.42 17.60
CA ASN A 140 -0.16 3.23 16.71
C ASN A 140 -0.44 3.69 15.27
N TYR A 141 -1.71 3.79 14.87
CA TYR A 141 -2.16 4.09 13.51
C TYR A 141 -3.29 5.13 13.50
N GLN A 142 -3.20 6.16 14.34
CA GLN A 142 -4.26 7.17 14.45
C GLN A 142 -4.34 8.07 13.20
N LYS A 143 -3.19 8.29 12.54
CA LYS A 143 -3.07 9.10 11.33
C LYS A 143 -3.03 8.22 10.09
N ASP A 144 -3.51 8.78 8.99
CA ASP A 144 -3.48 8.17 7.66
C ASP A 144 -2.06 7.78 7.24
N GLY A 145 -1.07 8.66 7.44
CA GLY A 145 0.33 8.41 7.08
C GLY A 145 0.93 7.21 7.81
N ASP A 146 0.61 7.02 9.08
CA ASP A 146 1.09 5.89 9.87
C ASP A 146 0.48 4.57 9.36
N ALA A 147 -0.82 4.59 9.05
CA ALA A 147 -1.52 3.46 8.47
C ALA A 147 -0.99 3.08 7.07
N ILE A 148 -0.79 4.07 6.20
CA ILE A 148 -0.21 3.91 4.86
C ILE A 148 1.18 3.28 4.96
N ASN A 149 2.02 3.80 5.86
CA ASN A 149 3.37 3.27 6.06
C ASN A 149 3.34 1.81 6.50
N LYS A 150 2.47 1.43 7.44
CA LYS A 150 2.39 0.04 7.90
C LYS A 150 1.83 -0.89 6.83
N ILE A 151 0.76 -0.50 6.13
CA ILE A 151 0.19 -1.29 5.02
C ILE A 151 1.23 -1.47 3.92
N ASN A 152 1.93 -0.42 3.50
CA ASN A 152 2.99 -0.53 2.50
C ASN A 152 4.20 -1.33 3.00
N THR A 153 4.46 -1.38 4.31
CA THR A 153 5.47 -2.29 4.87
C THR A 153 5.06 -3.74 4.70
N ILE A 154 3.79 -4.08 4.98
CA ILE A 154 3.24 -5.43 4.76
C ILE A 154 3.31 -5.79 3.27
N LEU A 155 2.85 -4.91 2.39
CA LEU A 155 2.88 -5.14 0.95
C LEU A 155 4.31 -5.24 0.42
N CYS A 156 5.23 -4.40 0.87
CA CYS A 156 6.63 -4.50 0.46
C CYS A 156 7.28 -5.81 0.94
N ALA A 157 6.92 -6.32 2.12
CA ALA A 157 7.34 -7.65 2.56
C ALA A 157 6.81 -8.74 1.61
N ILE A 158 5.54 -8.67 1.23
CA ILE A 158 4.94 -9.59 0.25
C ILE A 158 5.64 -9.49 -1.12
N LEU A 159 5.99 -8.27 -1.56
CA LEU A 159 6.73 -8.01 -2.80
C LEU A 159 8.13 -8.62 -2.78
N LEU A 160 8.90 -8.37 -1.72
CA LEU A 160 10.21 -8.98 -1.49
C LEU A 160 10.09 -10.51 -1.45
N GLY A 161 9.00 -11.03 -0.90
CA GLY A 161 8.65 -12.45 -0.92
C GLY A 161 8.33 -13.04 -2.29
N GLY A 162 8.23 -12.22 -3.34
CA GLY A 162 8.05 -12.65 -4.74
C GLY A 162 6.62 -12.64 -5.25
N LEU A 163 5.69 -11.99 -4.55
CA LEU A 163 4.33 -11.79 -5.03
C LEU A 163 4.16 -10.36 -5.53
N HIS A 164 3.67 -10.20 -6.76
CA HIS A 164 3.33 -8.87 -7.30
C HIS A 164 2.28 -8.24 -6.38
N VAL A 165 2.64 -7.12 -5.76
CA VAL A 165 1.71 -6.23 -5.08
C VAL A 165 2.11 -4.79 -5.32
N GLU A 166 1.17 -3.87 -5.21
CA GLU A 166 1.38 -2.47 -5.53
C GLU A 166 1.12 -1.54 -4.36
N VAL A 167 1.67 -0.32 -4.45
CA VAL A 167 1.66 0.68 -3.39
C VAL A 167 0.24 1.17 -3.10
N VAL A 168 -0.07 1.32 -1.82
CA VAL A 168 -1.28 1.99 -1.35
C VAL A 168 -0.95 3.45 -1.06
N ASN A 169 -1.65 4.34 -1.75
CA ASN A 169 -1.59 5.78 -1.52
C ASN A 169 -2.79 6.26 -0.69
N SER A 170 -2.77 7.51 -0.24
CA SER A 170 -3.86 8.12 0.52
C SER A 170 -5.21 8.11 -0.21
N SER A 171 -5.20 8.15 -1.55
CA SER A 171 -6.40 8.02 -2.37
C SER A 171 -7.08 6.65 -2.23
N ASN A 172 -6.27 5.60 -2.05
CA ASN A 172 -6.66 4.20 -2.10
C ASN A 172 -6.90 3.60 -0.72
N LEU A 173 -6.34 4.22 0.32
CA LEU A 173 -6.63 3.87 1.71
C LEU A 173 -8.13 4.06 2.01
N GLN A 174 -8.74 3.05 2.61
CA GLN A 174 -10.14 3.07 3.02
C GLN A 174 -10.24 3.04 4.54
N ILE A 175 -11.37 3.52 5.04
CA ILE A 175 -11.81 3.36 6.43
C ILE A 175 -12.96 2.37 6.43
N GLY A 176 -12.94 1.46 7.40
CA GLY A 176 -13.95 0.45 7.60
C GLY A 176 -14.06 0.02 9.04
N ALA A 177 -14.83 -1.04 9.29
CA ALA A 177 -14.88 -1.70 10.58
C ALA A 177 -15.12 -3.20 10.44
N LEU A 178 -14.74 -3.95 11.48
CA LEU A 178 -15.08 -5.36 11.59
C LEU A 178 -16.50 -5.53 12.11
N ASN A 179 -17.29 -6.33 11.39
CA ASN A 179 -18.61 -6.73 11.84
C ASN A 179 -18.59 -8.08 12.56
N SER A 180 -19.71 -8.42 13.21
CA SER A 180 -19.88 -9.66 14.00
C SER A 180 -19.70 -10.94 13.18
N ASP A 181 -19.86 -10.86 11.86
CA ASP A 181 -19.84 -12.02 10.94
C ASP A 181 -18.44 -12.30 10.38
N ASN A 182 -17.38 -11.76 10.98
CA ASN A 182 -16.01 -11.83 10.49
C ASN A 182 -15.82 -11.23 9.08
N ASN A 183 -16.55 -10.17 8.76
CA ASN A 183 -16.33 -9.40 7.54
C ASN A 183 -15.80 -8.00 7.85
N ILE A 184 -15.18 -7.40 6.84
CA ILE A 184 -14.73 -6.01 6.87
C ILE A 184 -15.72 -5.17 6.07
N ASP A 185 -16.43 -4.27 6.73
CA ASP A 185 -17.29 -3.29 6.06
C ASP A 185 -16.49 -2.03 5.73
N LEU A 186 -16.78 -1.40 4.59
CA LEU A 186 -16.07 -0.21 4.11
C LEU A 186 -17.03 0.97 4.01
N TYR A 187 -16.58 2.15 4.39
CA TYR A 187 -17.42 3.35 4.40
C TYR A 187 -17.29 4.22 3.15
N LYS A 188 -16.16 4.13 2.46
CA LYS A 188 -15.87 4.94 1.27
C LYS A 188 -16.12 4.15 -0.01
N LEU A 189 -16.60 4.84 -1.04
CA LEU A 189 -16.84 4.25 -2.35
C LEU A 189 -15.52 3.89 -3.02
N SER A 190 -15.35 2.61 -3.33
CA SER A 190 -14.21 2.04 -4.03
C SER A 190 -14.69 0.88 -4.90
N LEU A 191 -13.85 0.38 -5.82
CA LEU A 191 -14.20 -0.82 -6.60
C LEU A 191 -14.57 -1.98 -5.69
N HIS A 192 -13.75 -2.24 -4.66
CA HIS A 192 -14.00 -3.28 -3.67
C HIS A 192 -15.32 -3.08 -2.92
N ASN A 193 -15.61 -1.86 -2.46
CA ASN A 193 -16.86 -1.58 -1.76
C ASN A 193 -18.09 -1.73 -2.68
N ARG A 194 -17.97 -1.30 -3.94
CA ARG A 194 -19.04 -1.47 -4.93
C ARG A 194 -19.27 -2.95 -5.24
N LEU A 195 -18.21 -3.76 -5.37
CA LEU A 195 -18.34 -5.20 -5.59
C LEU A 195 -18.99 -5.88 -4.37
N ARG A 196 -18.57 -5.54 -3.15
CA ARG A 196 -19.14 -6.10 -1.91
C ARG A 196 -20.64 -5.81 -1.74
N ASN A 197 -21.11 -4.66 -2.26
CA ASN A 197 -22.49 -4.21 -2.16
C ASN A 197 -23.30 -4.39 -3.46
N ASN A 198 -22.77 -5.07 -4.46
CA ASN A 198 -23.40 -5.26 -5.77
C ASN A 198 -23.82 -3.92 -6.44
N MET A 199 -22.96 -2.89 -6.36
CA MET A 199 -23.18 -1.55 -6.93
C MET A 199 -22.29 -1.23 -8.14
N THR A 200 -21.53 -2.21 -8.66
CA THR A 200 -20.63 -2.04 -9.81
C THR A 200 -21.34 -2.14 -11.16
N SER A 201 -20.79 -1.47 -12.19
CA SER A 201 -21.25 -1.62 -13.57
C SER A 201 -20.87 -3.01 -14.13
N LEU A 202 -21.42 -3.39 -15.30
CA LEU A 202 -21.08 -4.67 -15.94
C LEU A 202 -19.58 -4.78 -16.25
N ASP A 203 -18.99 -3.73 -16.83
CA ASP A 203 -17.57 -3.71 -17.21
C ASP A 203 -16.63 -3.82 -16.01
N GLU A 204 -17.01 -3.23 -14.87
CA GLU A 204 -16.23 -3.30 -13.62
C GLU A 204 -16.32 -4.66 -12.91
N ARG A 205 -17.33 -5.48 -13.23
CA ARG A 205 -17.56 -6.80 -12.58
C ARG A 205 -16.85 -7.93 -13.27
N LEU A 206 -16.76 -7.89 -14.60
CA LEU A 206 -16.36 -9.05 -15.40
C LEU A 206 -14.96 -9.55 -15.04
N ALA A 207 -13.94 -8.68 -15.11
CA ALA A 207 -12.57 -9.09 -14.86
C ALA A 207 -12.32 -9.48 -13.39
N PRO A 208 -12.73 -8.69 -12.38
CA PRO A 208 -12.51 -9.02 -10.97
C PRO A 208 -13.25 -10.28 -10.49
N LEU A 209 -14.42 -10.62 -11.04
CA LEU A 209 -15.22 -11.75 -10.56
C LEU A 209 -15.01 -13.03 -11.35
N ILE A 210 -14.91 -12.98 -12.69
CA ILE A 210 -14.74 -14.18 -13.51
C ILE A 210 -13.27 -14.61 -13.56
N PHE A 211 -12.36 -13.66 -13.72
CA PHE A 211 -10.93 -13.92 -13.93
C PHE A 211 -10.04 -13.24 -12.87
N PRO A 212 -10.34 -13.35 -11.56
CA PRO A 212 -9.47 -12.77 -10.55
C PRO A 212 -8.12 -13.48 -10.53
N ARG A 213 -7.07 -12.70 -10.32
CA ARG A 213 -5.80 -13.26 -9.85
C ARG A 213 -6.03 -13.94 -8.51
N THR A 214 -5.57 -15.18 -8.38
CA THR A 214 -5.75 -15.98 -7.17
C THR A 214 -4.41 -16.11 -6.43
N ILE A 215 -4.43 -15.85 -5.13
CA ILE A 215 -3.26 -15.97 -4.25
C ILE A 215 -3.62 -16.96 -3.13
N LEU A 216 -2.79 -17.99 -2.94
CA LEU A 216 -2.97 -18.91 -1.83
C LEU A 216 -2.52 -18.25 -0.52
N ILE A 217 -3.25 -18.48 0.57
CA ILE A 217 -2.90 -17.97 1.91
C ILE A 217 -1.50 -18.44 2.31
N ALA A 218 -1.13 -19.67 1.97
CA ALA A 218 0.20 -20.21 2.25
C ALA A 218 1.30 -19.40 1.54
N ASP A 219 1.12 -19.11 0.25
CA ASP A 219 2.07 -18.32 -0.53
C ASP A 219 2.17 -16.88 -0.01
N LEU A 220 1.03 -16.27 0.33
CA LEU A 220 0.98 -14.92 0.88
C LEU A 220 1.73 -14.83 2.21
N LYS A 221 1.50 -15.77 3.13
CA LYS A 221 2.20 -15.83 4.42
C LYS A 221 3.69 -16.10 4.25
N ASN A 222 4.06 -17.03 3.36
CA ASN A 222 5.47 -17.32 3.07
C ASN A 222 6.18 -16.09 2.48
N ALA A 223 5.53 -15.39 1.55
CA ALA A 223 6.07 -14.17 0.96
C ALA A 223 6.27 -13.08 2.03
N PHE A 224 5.25 -12.82 2.85
CA PHE A 224 5.34 -11.87 3.95
C PHE A 224 6.48 -12.21 4.92
N ASN A 225 6.55 -13.46 5.39
CA ASN A 225 7.57 -13.90 6.36
C ASN A 225 9.00 -13.77 5.79
N ASN A 226 9.20 -14.09 4.51
CA ASN A 226 10.50 -13.94 3.88
C ASN A 226 10.89 -12.47 3.71
N GLY A 227 9.95 -11.62 3.27
CA GLY A 227 10.23 -10.21 3.05
C GLY A 227 10.44 -9.42 4.33
N ILE A 228 9.71 -9.72 5.41
CA ILE A 228 9.85 -9.00 6.68
C ILE A 228 11.23 -9.25 7.31
N LEU A 229 11.82 -10.43 7.12
CA LEU A 229 13.20 -10.72 7.53
C LEU A 229 14.20 -9.80 6.81
N VAL A 230 14.01 -9.58 5.50
CA VAL A 230 14.86 -8.66 4.72
C VAL A 230 14.70 -7.22 5.19
N ILE A 231 13.46 -6.76 5.40
CA ILE A 231 13.18 -5.40 5.89
C ILE A 231 13.85 -5.19 7.26
N ASN A 232 13.67 -6.12 8.19
CA ASN A 232 14.21 -6.01 9.55
C ASN A 232 15.74 -6.06 9.59
N ALA A 233 16.39 -6.70 8.61
CA ALA A 233 17.85 -6.74 8.52
C ALA A 233 18.46 -5.37 8.13
N ILE A 234 17.72 -4.54 7.38
CA ILE A 234 18.24 -3.30 6.77
C ILE A 234 17.60 -2.07 7.43
N LYS A 235 18.21 -1.61 8.53
CA LYS A 235 17.60 -0.63 9.46
C LYS A 235 17.18 0.71 8.86
N ASN A 236 17.83 1.17 7.79
CA ASN A 236 17.56 2.46 7.15
C ASN A 236 16.74 2.31 5.85
N PHE A 237 16.28 1.10 5.53
CA PHE A 237 15.45 0.85 4.36
C PHE A 237 14.03 1.36 4.59
N SER A 238 13.50 2.11 3.64
CA SER A 238 12.09 2.51 3.63
C SER A 238 11.31 1.62 2.67
N PRO A 239 10.39 0.77 3.18
CA PRO A 239 9.60 -0.13 2.35
C PRO A 239 8.80 0.57 1.26
N PHE A 240 8.35 1.80 1.52
CA PHE A 240 7.52 2.59 0.60
C PHE A 240 8.18 2.81 -0.76
N TYR A 241 9.45 3.20 -0.82
CA TYR A 241 10.09 3.56 -2.09
C TYR A 241 10.31 2.35 -3.01
N LEU A 242 10.52 1.15 -2.46
CA LEU A 242 10.65 -0.05 -3.28
C LEU A 242 9.31 -0.41 -3.93
N ILE A 243 8.25 -0.49 -3.13
CA ILE A 243 6.92 -0.85 -3.66
C ILE A 243 6.39 0.23 -4.59
N HIS A 244 6.61 1.51 -4.27
CA HIS A 244 6.25 2.63 -5.15
C HIS A 244 7.03 2.57 -6.47
N GLY A 245 8.34 2.29 -6.42
CA GLY A 245 9.15 2.10 -7.62
C GLY A 245 8.65 0.96 -8.49
N PHE A 246 8.31 -0.18 -7.89
CA PHE A 246 7.73 -1.32 -8.62
C PHE A 246 6.36 -0.98 -9.24
N SER A 247 5.45 -0.36 -8.48
CA SER A 247 4.15 0.07 -9.00
C SER A 247 4.28 1.10 -10.12
N ALA A 248 5.25 2.00 -10.03
CA ALA A 248 5.49 2.96 -11.11
C ALA A 248 5.97 2.26 -12.40
N ILE A 249 6.74 1.16 -12.30
CA ILE A 249 7.07 0.33 -13.47
C ILE A 249 5.80 -0.29 -14.06
N THR A 250 4.94 -0.87 -13.22
CA THR A 250 3.73 -1.57 -13.71
C THR A 250 2.76 -0.64 -14.42
N HIS A 251 2.79 0.64 -14.09
CA HIS A 251 1.98 1.69 -14.73
C HIS A 251 2.73 2.49 -15.80
N ASN A 252 3.93 2.06 -16.21
CA ASN A 252 4.77 2.77 -17.18
C ASN A 252 5.11 4.24 -16.80
N ASN A 253 5.10 4.56 -15.50
CA ASN A 253 5.50 5.84 -14.93
C ASN A 253 7.02 5.86 -14.69
N LEU A 254 7.78 5.96 -15.78
CA LEU A 254 9.22 5.73 -15.78
C LEU A 254 10.02 6.70 -14.91
N SER A 255 9.62 7.97 -14.87
CA SER A 255 10.28 8.99 -14.03
C SER A 255 10.16 8.68 -12.54
N ASP A 256 8.97 8.28 -12.11
CA ASP A 256 8.69 7.93 -10.70
C ASP A 256 9.34 6.60 -10.33
N ALA A 257 9.35 5.64 -11.26
CA ALA A 257 10.02 4.36 -11.09
C ALA A 257 11.52 4.56 -10.84
N LEU A 258 12.21 5.28 -11.73
CA LEU A 258 13.65 5.53 -11.57
C LEU A 258 13.95 6.33 -10.30
N SER A 259 13.17 7.36 -10.00
CA SER A 259 13.40 8.19 -8.81
C SER A 259 13.24 7.40 -7.51
N SER A 260 12.18 6.58 -7.42
CA SER A 260 11.89 5.79 -6.22
C SER A 260 12.90 4.65 -6.04
N LEU A 261 13.22 3.91 -7.10
CA LEU A 261 14.23 2.86 -7.04
C LEU A 261 15.63 3.41 -6.74
N TRP A 262 15.95 4.62 -7.23
CA TRP A 262 17.23 5.25 -6.91
C TRP A 262 17.34 5.62 -5.42
N ILE A 263 16.26 6.05 -4.78
CA ILE A 263 16.24 6.26 -3.32
C ILE A 263 16.53 4.94 -2.59
N VAL A 264 15.96 3.81 -3.05
CA VAL A 264 16.28 2.48 -2.49
C VAL A 264 17.76 2.15 -2.67
N VAL A 265 18.33 2.39 -3.86
CA VAL A 265 19.76 2.21 -4.10
C VAL A 265 20.60 3.04 -3.12
N GLU A 266 20.25 4.30 -2.88
CA GLU A 266 20.97 5.17 -1.95
C GLU A 266 20.89 4.66 -0.50
N GLN A 267 19.72 4.18 -0.07
CA GLN A 267 19.53 3.57 1.25
C GLN A 267 20.38 2.31 1.42
N LEU A 268 20.32 1.39 0.46
CA LEU A 268 21.12 0.16 0.47
C LEU A 268 22.62 0.45 0.42
N THR A 269 23.04 1.39 -0.42
CA THR A 269 24.45 1.79 -0.53
C THR A 269 24.96 2.38 0.78
N SER A 270 24.14 3.23 1.44
CA SER A 270 24.48 3.80 2.73
C SER A 270 24.63 2.73 3.81
N PHE A 271 23.69 1.78 3.86
CA PHE A 271 23.74 0.66 4.80
C PHE A 271 24.97 -0.23 4.59
N LEU A 272 25.26 -0.57 3.33
CA LEU A 272 26.41 -1.37 2.94
C LEU A 272 27.71 -0.66 3.28
N TRP A 273 27.78 0.65 3.05
CA TRP A 273 28.95 1.45 3.41
C TRP A 273 29.21 1.43 4.91
N GLU A 274 28.16 1.63 5.72
CA GLU A 274 28.28 1.64 7.17
C GLU A 274 28.67 0.26 7.72
N SER A 275 27.96 -0.80 7.29
CA SER A 275 28.21 -2.16 7.75
C SER A 275 29.59 -2.68 7.31
N LYS A 276 29.97 -2.46 6.06
CA LYS A 276 31.20 -2.99 5.49
C LYS A 276 32.41 -2.10 5.76
N PHE A 277 32.38 -0.83 5.36
CA PHE A 277 33.58 0.01 5.38
C PHE A 277 33.79 0.75 6.70
N LEU A 278 32.73 1.05 7.46
CA LEU A 278 32.87 1.76 8.73
C LEU A 278 33.00 0.81 9.92
N LYS A 279 32.19 -0.25 9.99
CA LYS A 279 32.11 -1.15 11.16
C LYS A 279 32.96 -2.42 11.07
N THR A 280 33.50 -2.78 9.91
CA THR A 280 34.31 -4.01 9.79
C THR A 280 35.77 -3.71 10.11
N ASP A 281 36.23 -4.13 11.29
CA ASP A 281 37.61 -3.89 11.77
C ASP A 281 38.69 -4.44 10.83
N SER A 282 38.44 -5.56 10.15
CA SER A 282 39.41 -6.17 9.22
C SER A 282 39.72 -5.32 7.98
N LEU A 283 38.91 -4.29 7.70
CA LEU A 283 39.12 -3.34 6.60
C LEU A 283 39.81 -2.05 7.07
N HIS A 284 40.15 -1.97 8.35
CA HIS A 284 40.88 -0.85 8.93
C HIS A 284 42.32 -1.25 9.24
N PRO A 285 43.27 -0.30 9.13
CA PRO A 285 44.63 -0.53 9.58
C PRO A 285 44.67 -0.91 11.07
N THR A 286 45.60 -1.78 11.44
CA THR A 286 45.80 -2.19 12.84
C THR A 286 46.13 -1.01 13.74
N GLU A 287 46.84 -0.01 13.21
CA GLU A 287 47.12 1.26 13.89
C GLU A 287 46.06 2.31 13.56
N LYS A 288 45.58 3.01 14.59
CA LYS A 288 44.56 4.05 14.43
C LYS A 288 45.13 5.26 13.68
N ILE A 289 44.62 5.50 12.48
CA ILE A 289 44.93 6.71 11.69
C ILE A 289 43.95 7.82 12.07
N ASN A 290 44.47 8.94 12.57
CA ASN A 290 43.66 10.12 12.93
C ASN A 290 42.86 10.64 11.73
N GLY A 291 41.56 10.91 11.93
CA GLY A 291 40.66 11.48 10.92
C GLY A 291 40.21 10.53 9.80
N ARG A 292 40.70 9.28 9.72
CA ARG A 292 40.32 8.33 8.66
C ARG A 292 38.82 8.03 8.63
N LEU A 293 38.25 7.70 9.79
CA LEU A 293 36.82 7.37 9.89
C LEU A 293 35.94 8.57 9.56
N ASP A 294 36.38 9.79 9.92
CA ASP A 294 35.65 11.01 9.61
C ASP A 294 35.71 11.31 8.11
N SER A 295 36.86 11.08 7.46
CA SER A 295 36.97 11.14 6.00
C SER A 295 36.06 10.12 5.31
N LEU A 296 35.98 8.88 5.79
CA LEU A 296 35.09 7.84 5.22
C LEU A 296 33.59 8.17 5.38
N LYS A 297 33.24 9.05 6.32
CA LYS A 297 31.87 9.55 6.51
C LYS A 297 31.57 10.78 5.65
N ASP A 298 32.57 11.42 5.07
CA ASP A 298 32.38 12.60 4.22
C ASP A 298 31.78 12.20 2.85
N ASN A 299 30.50 12.54 2.65
CA ASN A 299 29.78 12.27 1.40
C ASN A 299 30.28 13.12 0.22
N ARG A 300 31.07 14.18 0.45
CA ARG A 300 31.71 14.94 -0.64
C ARG A 300 32.87 14.16 -1.23
N THR A 301 33.66 13.51 -0.38
CA THR A 301 34.77 12.66 -0.79
C THR A 301 34.28 11.28 -1.26
N TYR A 302 33.36 10.67 -0.51
CA TYR A 302 32.75 9.38 -0.83
C TYR A 302 31.33 9.56 -1.34
N SER A 303 31.23 10.11 -2.55
CA SER A 303 29.96 10.20 -3.27
C SER A 303 29.40 8.80 -3.59
N THR A 304 28.11 8.72 -3.93
CA THR A 304 27.46 7.44 -4.29
C THR A 304 28.20 6.71 -5.41
N SER A 305 28.71 7.43 -6.42
CA SER A 305 29.48 6.80 -7.50
C SER A 305 30.80 6.20 -7.01
N VAL A 306 31.51 6.88 -6.10
CA VAL A 306 32.75 6.36 -5.50
C VAL A 306 32.45 5.12 -4.64
N LYS A 307 31.35 5.15 -3.87
CA LYS A 307 30.92 3.99 -3.07
C LYS A 307 30.61 2.78 -3.97
N HIS A 308 29.89 2.97 -5.08
CA HIS A 308 29.62 1.90 -6.05
C HIS A 308 30.89 1.34 -6.69
N GLU A 309 31.82 2.20 -7.10
CA GLU A 309 33.13 1.79 -7.63
C GLU A 309 33.88 0.92 -6.63
N LEU A 310 33.99 1.35 -5.36
CA LEU A 310 34.70 0.59 -4.33
C LEU A 310 34.01 -0.72 -3.99
N LEU A 311 32.67 -0.77 -3.96
CA LEU A 311 31.92 -2.01 -3.76
C LEU A 311 32.20 -3.02 -4.89
N TRP A 312 32.34 -2.54 -6.13
CA TRP A 312 32.70 -3.40 -7.27
C TRP A 312 34.15 -3.86 -7.23
N GLN A 313 35.10 -2.94 -7.01
CA GLN A 313 36.54 -3.25 -6.92
C GLN A 313 36.86 -4.24 -5.79
N THR A 314 36.11 -4.17 -4.69
CA THR A 314 36.20 -5.14 -3.58
C THR A 314 35.44 -6.44 -3.83
N LYS A 315 34.88 -6.64 -5.03
CA LYS A 315 34.07 -7.79 -5.46
C LYS A 315 32.85 -8.05 -4.59
N PHE A 316 32.36 -7.00 -3.94
CA PHE A 316 31.18 -7.09 -3.09
C PHE A 316 29.89 -7.07 -3.91
N ILE A 317 29.90 -6.34 -5.03
CA ILE A 317 28.87 -6.39 -6.08
C ILE A 317 29.48 -6.83 -7.41
N SER A 318 28.66 -7.42 -8.26
CA SER A 318 29.02 -7.85 -9.60
C SER A 318 29.23 -6.68 -10.56
N GLU A 319 29.94 -6.94 -11.67
CA GLU A 319 30.11 -5.95 -12.75
C GLU A 319 28.76 -5.56 -13.38
N ASN A 320 27.84 -6.52 -13.51
CA ASN A 320 26.49 -6.25 -14.02
C ASN A 320 25.73 -5.29 -13.10
N CYS A 321 25.78 -5.51 -11.79
CA CYS A 321 25.18 -4.63 -10.81
C CYS A 321 25.80 -3.23 -10.88
N TYR A 322 27.13 -3.13 -10.88
CA TYR A 322 27.83 -1.86 -11.04
C TYR A 322 27.43 -1.10 -12.31
N SER A 323 27.39 -1.78 -13.46
CA SER A 323 26.98 -1.20 -14.74
C SER A 323 25.54 -0.69 -14.73
N ALA A 324 24.62 -1.46 -14.13
CA ALA A 324 23.22 -1.07 -13.97
C ALA A 324 23.07 0.18 -13.09
N LEU A 325 23.78 0.23 -11.95
CA LEU A 325 23.79 1.37 -11.03
C LEU A 325 24.37 2.62 -11.68
N SER A 326 25.49 2.49 -12.39
CA SER A 326 26.13 3.60 -13.10
C SER A 326 25.20 4.19 -14.17
N SER A 327 24.56 3.33 -14.96
CA SER A 327 23.62 3.73 -16.01
C SER A 327 22.38 4.40 -15.43
N ALA A 328 21.78 3.82 -14.39
CA ALA A 328 20.63 4.40 -13.69
C ALA A 328 20.95 5.77 -13.09
N ARG A 329 22.12 5.93 -12.46
CA ARG A 329 22.58 7.21 -11.89
C ARG A 329 22.67 8.31 -12.95
N GLN A 330 23.28 8.01 -14.09
CA GLN A 330 23.42 8.97 -15.17
C GLN A 330 22.06 9.45 -15.67
N ARG A 331 21.11 8.54 -15.84
CA ARG A 331 19.75 8.89 -16.26
C ARG A 331 18.96 9.62 -15.20
N ARG A 332 19.10 9.25 -13.93
CA ARG A 332 18.47 9.98 -12.82
C ARG A 332 18.97 11.42 -12.78
N ASN A 333 20.27 11.65 -12.99
CA ASN A 333 20.81 13.01 -13.05
C ASN A 333 20.24 13.81 -14.23
N LYS A 334 20.13 13.21 -15.43
CA LYS A 334 19.47 13.86 -16.58
C LYS A 334 17.99 14.14 -16.30
N LEU A 335 17.26 13.21 -15.69
CA LEU A 335 15.87 13.40 -15.30
C LEU A 335 15.72 14.60 -14.37
N VAL A 336 16.53 14.68 -13.31
CA VAL A 336 16.43 15.74 -12.30
C VAL A 336 16.89 17.11 -12.83
N HIS A 337 17.93 17.16 -13.66
CA HIS A 337 18.50 18.43 -14.13
C HIS A 337 17.94 18.93 -15.46
N GLU A 338 17.49 18.02 -16.33
CA GLU A 338 17.08 18.32 -17.71
C GLU A 338 15.63 17.89 -17.99
N GLY A 339 14.95 17.20 -17.06
CA GLY A 339 13.60 16.69 -17.28
C GLY A 339 13.52 15.49 -18.23
N PHE A 340 14.65 14.84 -18.53
CA PHE A 340 14.70 13.73 -19.49
C PHE A 340 14.06 12.45 -18.92
N VAL A 341 12.98 11.98 -19.55
CA VAL A 341 12.31 10.71 -19.18
C VAL A 341 13.25 9.53 -19.49
N PRO A 342 13.54 8.65 -18.52
CA PRO A 342 14.47 7.55 -18.70
C PRO A 342 13.91 6.45 -19.61
N GLU A 343 14.81 5.73 -20.29
CA GLU A 343 14.44 4.57 -21.10
C GLU A 343 14.02 3.37 -20.21
N VAL A 344 12.94 2.67 -20.60
CA VAL A 344 12.42 1.47 -19.92
C VAL A 344 13.51 0.45 -19.59
N LEU A 345 14.39 0.16 -20.55
CA LEU A 345 15.46 -0.84 -20.39
C LEU A 345 16.40 -0.51 -19.22
N ILE A 346 16.62 0.77 -18.91
CA ILE A 346 17.49 1.19 -17.82
C ILE A 346 16.82 0.88 -16.47
N ILE A 347 15.51 1.07 -16.38
CA ILE A 347 14.74 0.76 -15.18
C ILE A 347 14.63 -0.76 -14.98
N ILE A 348 14.34 -1.52 -16.04
CA ILE A 348 14.32 -3.00 -15.98
C ILE A 348 15.70 -3.52 -15.56
N ASN A 349 16.79 -3.00 -16.15
CA ASN A 349 18.13 -3.43 -15.78
C ASN A 349 18.45 -3.10 -14.31
N LEU A 350 18.05 -1.91 -13.84
CA LEU A 350 18.17 -1.57 -12.42
C LEU A 350 17.38 -2.54 -11.53
N TRP A 351 16.12 -2.80 -11.85
CA TRP A 351 15.28 -3.73 -11.10
C TRP A 351 15.88 -5.13 -11.03
N ASN A 352 16.37 -5.67 -12.14
CA ASN A 352 16.93 -7.02 -12.19
C ASN A 352 18.21 -7.17 -11.36
N ASN A 353 18.95 -6.07 -11.13
CA ASN A 353 20.19 -6.07 -10.35
C ASN A 353 20.00 -5.61 -8.89
N LEU A 354 18.87 -4.98 -8.57
CA LEU A 354 18.55 -4.53 -7.22
C LEU A 354 18.51 -5.66 -6.17
N PRO A 355 18.03 -6.88 -6.48
CA PRO A 355 18.06 -8.00 -5.54
C PRO A 355 19.46 -8.32 -5.02
N GLU A 356 20.51 -8.15 -5.84
CA GLU A 356 21.88 -8.36 -5.38
C GLU A 356 22.25 -7.42 -4.23
N LEU A 357 21.88 -6.14 -4.30
CA LEU A 357 22.13 -5.20 -3.21
C LEU A 357 21.40 -5.58 -1.92
N PHE A 358 20.16 -6.04 -2.03
CA PHE A 358 19.39 -6.53 -0.88
C PHE A 358 19.99 -7.80 -0.27
N GLU A 359 20.44 -8.76 -1.10
CA GLU A 359 21.10 -9.98 -0.62
C GLU A 359 22.36 -9.63 0.16
N LYS A 360 23.18 -8.72 -0.39
CA LYS A 360 24.41 -8.27 0.26
C LYS A 360 24.15 -7.46 1.53
N ALA A 361 23.08 -6.67 1.56
CA ALA A 361 22.74 -5.83 2.71
C ALA A 361 22.09 -6.64 3.85
N SER A 362 21.17 -7.55 3.51
CA SER A 362 20.47 -8.36 4.50
C SER A 362 21.24 -9.60 4.95
N GLY A 363 22.16 -10.10 4.13
CA GLY A 363 22.79 -11.41 4.31
C GLY A 363 21.87 -12.59 3.98
N ILE A 364 20.66 -12.32 3.49
CA ILE A 364 19.67 -13.34 3.10
C ILE A 364 19.81 -13.56 1.59
N ASN A 365 20.26 -14.75 1.21
CA ASN A 365 20.37 -15.13 -0.20
C ASN A 365 19.01 -15.58 -0.74
N GLU A 366 18.75 -15.33 -2.02
CA GLU A 366 17.63 -15.91 -2.78
C GLU A 366 16.24 -15.71 -2.14
N PHE A 367 15.84 -14.46 -1.95
CA PHE A 367 14.46 -14.12 -1.58
C PHE A 367 13.60 -13.82 -2.83
N GLY A 368 12.28 -13.95 -2.70
CA GLY A 368 11.38 -14.19 -3.83
C GLY A 368 11.27 -13.09 -4.90
N ILE A 369 11.77 -11.87 -4.65
CA ILE A 369 11.72 -10.75 -5.60
C ILE A 369 12.31 -11.09 -6.98
N ARG A 370 13.29 -12.00 -7.06
CA ARG A 370 13.90 -12.44 -8.33
C ARG A 370 12.91 -13.16 -9.25
N LYS A 371 11.79 -13.66 -8.71
CA LYS A 371 10.71 -14.31 -9.47
C LYS A 371 9.81 -13.30 -10.19
N LEU A 372 9.88 -12.02 -9.85
CA LEU A 372 9.07 -10.97 -10.45
C LEU A 372 9.70 -10.53 -11.79
N ASN A 373 9.22 -11.11 -12.88
CA ASN A 373 9.65 -10.77 -14.23
C ASN A 373 8.84 -9.56 -14.77
N LEU A 374 9.53 -8.45 -15.02
CA LEU A 374 8.93 -7.21 -15.53
C LEU A 374 8.68 -7.19 -17.04
N VAL A 375 9.24 -8.14 -17.81
CA VAL A 375 9.15 -8.12 -19.29
C VAL A 375 7.70 -8.23 -19.76
N ASN A 376 6.88 -9.06 -19.09
CA ASN A 376 5.47 -9.26 -19.46
C ASN A 376 4.57 -8.07 -19.07
N VAL A 377 5.04 -7.16 -18.22
CA VAL A 377 4.23 -6.07 -17.66
C VAL A 377 4.14 -4.87 -18.60
N LEU A 378 5.08 -4.73 -19.54
CA LEU A 378 5.27 -3.52 -20.35
C LEU A 378 4.84 -3.68 -21.82
N GLU A 379 4.29 -4.83 -22.22
CA GLU A 379 3.74 -5.01 -23.57
C GLU A 379 2.44 -4.22 -23.73
N THR A 380 2.54 -2.99 -24.22
CA THR A 380 1.38 -2.22 -24.68
C THR A 380 1.00 -2.67 -26.08
N ASN A 381 -0.18 -3.28 -26.24
CA ASN A 381 -0.78 -3.56 -27.55
C ASN A 381 -1.28 -2.24 -28.18
N SER A 382 -0.35 -1.44 -28.71
CA SER A 382 -0.72 -0.24 -29.46
C SER A 382 -1.36 -0.64 -30.79
N PRO A 383 -2.50 -0.04 -31.17
CA PRO A 383 -3.08 -0.25 -32.50
C PRO A 383 -2.05 0.15 -33.56
N GLN A 384 -1.74 -0.74 -34.50
CA GLN A 384 -0.73 -0.41 -35.53
C GLN A 384 -1.30 0.44 -36.68
N ASN A 385 -2.63 0.46 -36.84
CA ASN A 385 -3.31 1.18 -37.91
C ASN A 385 -4.15 2.32 -37.32
N TYR A 386 -3.72 3.55 -37.58
CA TYR A 386 -4.42 4.75 -37.13
C TYR A 386 -5.16 5.41 -38.30
N ASN A 387 -6.42 5.80 -38.08
CA ASN A 387 -7.17 6.69 -38.97
C ASN A 387 -7.53 7.96 -38.18
N PHE A 388 -7.13 9.12 -38.67
CA PHE A 388 -7.38 10.42 -38.06
C PHE A 388 -8.28 11.33 -38.91
N ASP A 389 -8.99 10.79 -39.89
CA ASP A 389 -9.79 11.55 -40.84
C ASP A 389 -10.90 12.35 -40.15
N ASP A 390 -11.60 11.74 -39.18
CA ASP A 390 -12.65 12.41 -38.41
C ASP A 390 -12.09 13.51 -37.50
N TRP A 391 -10.93 13.28 -36.89
CA TRP A 391 -10.19 14.30 -36.12
C TRP A 391 -9.81 15.48 -37.02
N ALA A 392 -9.25 15.20 -38.20
CA ALA A 392 -8.87 16.22 -39.16
C ALA A 392 -10.08 17.00 -39.71
N ARG A 393 -11.23 16.33 -39.88
CA ARG A 393 -12.49 16.97 -40.29
C ARG A 393 -13.00 17.91 -39.21
N LEU A 394 -13.05 17.47 -37.95
CA LEU A 394 -13.58 18.27 -36.84
C LEU A 394 -12.72 19.51 -36.53
N THR A 395 -11.40 19.39 -36.58
CA THR A 395 -10.48 20.53 -36.40
C THR A 395 -10.61 21.60 -37.49
N LYS A 396 -11.16 21.24 -38.65
CA LYS A 396 -11.45 22.20 -39.74
C LYS A 396 -12.83 22.87 -39.61
N MET A 397 -13.72 22.31 -38.79
CA MET A 397 -15.09 22.81 -38.61
C MET A 397 -15.23 23.73 -37.38
N LEU A 398 -14.33 23.60 -36.41
CA LEU A 398 -14.14 24.53 -35.28
C LEU A 398 -13.08 25.57 -35.65
#